data_AF-A0A2E2TQB2-F1
#
_entry.id   AF-A0A2E2TQB2-F1
#
_cell.length_a   1.000
_cell.length_b   1.000
_cell.length_c   1.000
_cell.angle_alpha   90.00
_cell.angle_beta   90.00
_cell.angle_gamma   90.00
#
_symmetry.space_group_name_H-M   'P 1'
#
loop_
_entity.id
_entity.type
_entity.pdbx_description
1 polymer ?
#
loop_
_entity_poly.entity_id
_entity_poly.type
_entity_poly.pdbx_seq_one_letter_code
_entity_poly.pdbx_strand_id
1 'polypeptide(L)'
;MNSLIDKIISLIKIKGDQVKLELISKFSTFLAVSILFLTMVILSLLMLIFLSLGIAVIFNEFFMSAYWGYFIASAFFFLMIIMVLWIARSGKIQNWLEEVIIESSYKKNHE
;
A
#
# COMPACT_ATOMS: atom_id res chain seq x y z
N MET A 1 30.82 43.70 6.14
CA MET A 1 29.45 43.28 6.50
C MET A 1 28.71 42.65 5.32
N ASN A 2 28.72 43.28 4.13
CA ASN A 2 28.02 42.76 2.94
C ASN A 2 28.51 41.39 2.44
N SER A 3 29.82 41.09 2.47
CA SER A 3 30.31 39.80 1.92
C SER A 3 29.93 38.55 2.73
N LEU A 4 29.64 38.70 4.02
CA LEU A 4 29.16 37.59 4.87
C LEU A 4 27.68 37.31 4.60
N ILE A 5 26.89 38.37 4.41
CA ILE A 5 25.48 38.28 4.06
C ILE A 5 25.31 37.63 2.68
N ASP A 6 26.11 38.04 1.69
CA ASP A 6 26.09 37.43 0.35
C ASP A 6 26.48 35.95 0.34
N LYS A 7 27.44 35.55 1.19
CA LYS A 7 27.83 34.15 1.35
C LYS A 7 26.71 33.32 1.99
N ILE A 8 26.04 33.85 3.00
CA ILE A 8 24.89 33.19 3.66
C ILE A 8 23.72 33.03 2.69
N ILE A 9 23.40 34.08 1.92
CA ILE A 9 22.35 34.03 0.89
C ILE A 9 22.68 33.00 -0.19
N SER A 10 23.93 32.96 -0.65
CA SER A 10 24.44 31.96 -1.60
C SER A 10 24.28 30.53 -1.06
N LEU A 11 24.67 30.29 0.19
CA LEU A 11 24.54 28.98 0.84
C LEU A 11 23.08 28.55 1.03
N ILE A 12 22.19 29.49 1.39
CA ILE A 12 20.75 29.23 1.50
C ILE A 12 20.17 28.86 0.13
N LYS A 13 20.61 29.55 -0.94
CA LYS A 13 20.13 29.30 -2.31
C LYS A 13 20.56 27.91 -2.80
N ILE A 14 21.83 27.54 -2.59
CA ILE A 14 22.36 26.22 -2.94
C ILE A 14 21.64 25.10 -2.17
N LYS A 15 21.44 25.26 -0.87
CA LYS A 15 20.69 24.28 -0.07
C LYS A 15 19.23 24.19 -0.49
N GLY A 16 18.60 25.31 -0.84
CA GLY A 16 17.21 25.35 -1.33
C GLY A 16 17.03 24.57 -2.63
N ASP A 17 17.94 24.75 -3.59
CA ASP A 17 17.91 24.03 -4.86
C ASP A 17 18.15 22.52 -4.67
N GLN A 18 19.07 22.14 -3.79
CA GLN A 18 19.31 20.74 -3.42
C GLN A 18 18.08 20.10 -2.76
N VAL A 19 17.45 20.77 -1.80
CA VAL A 19 16.23 20.29 -1.14
C VAL A 19 15.08 20.13 -2.13
N LYS A 20 14.92 21.07 -3.07
CA LYS A 20 13.90 20.97 -4.13
C LYS A 20 14.13 19.76 -5.02
N LEU A 21 15.38 19.51 -5.42
CA LEU A 21 15.75 18.34 -6.23
C LEU A 21 15.53 17.04 -5.47
N GLU A 22 15.91 16.96 -4.20
CA GLU A 22 15.66 15.78 -3.36
C GLU A 22 14.17 15.51 -3.16
N LEU A 23 13.36 16.56 -2.95
CA LEU A 23 11.90 16.43 -2.83
C LEU A 23 11.28 15.90 -4.13
N ILE A 24 11.67 16.46 -5.28
CA ILE A 24 11.17 16.00 -6.59
C ILE A 24 11.59 14.55 -6.84
N SER A 25 12.83 14.19 -6.53
CA SER A 25 13.34 12.82 -6.65
C SER A 25 12.53 11.85 -5.78
N LYS A 26 12.40 12.13 -4.47
CA LYS A 26 11.64 11.29 -3.54
C LYS A 26 10.18 11.17 -3.95
N PHE A 27 9.55 12.26 -4.38
CA PHE A 27 8.17 12.25 -4.84
C PHE A 27 8.00 11.45 -6.12
N SER A 28 8.94 11.57 -7.07
CA SER A 28 8.95 10.78 -8.30
C SER A 28 9.10 9.29 -8.02
N THR A 29 10.00 8.89 -7.13
CA THR A 29 10.15 7.50 -6.71
C THR A 29 8.91 6.99 -5.99
N PHE A 30 8.34 7.77 -5.07
CA PHE A 30 7.12 7.42 -4.36
C PHE A 30 5.94 7.23 -5.32
N LEU A 31 5.78 8.14 -6.30
CA LEU A 31 4.76 8.02 -7.34
C LEU A 31 4.97 6.77 -8.19
N ALA A 32 6.20 6.50 -8.65
CA ALA A 32 6.49 5.31 -9.44
C ALA A 32 6.16 4.00 -8.70
N VAL A 33 6.56 3.91 -7.43
CA VAL A 33 6.24 2.77 -6.56
C VAL A 33 4.73 2.68 -6.31
N SER A 34 4.06 3.80 -6.07
CA SER A 34 2.61 3.85 -5.86
C SER A 34 1.82 3.37 -7.08
N ILE A 35 2.23 3.78 -8.29
CA ILE A 35 1.62 3.32 -9.54
C ILE A 35 1.83 1.81 -9.71
N LEU A 36 3.05 1.32 -9.56
CA LEU A 36 3.34 -0.12 -9.62
C LEU A 36 2.52 -0.91 -8.61
N PHE A 37 2.47 -0.45 -7.36
CA PHE A 37 1.71 -1.08 -6.30
C PHE A 37 0.21 -1.09 -6.63
N LEU A 38 -0.35 0.04 -7.08
CA LEU A 38 -1.75 0.13 -7.47
C LEU A 38 -2.08 -0.83 -8.63
N THR A 39 -1.23 -0.88 -9.65
CA THR A 39 -1.38 -1.83 -10.76
C THR A 39 -1.35 -3.27 -10.27
N MET A 40 -0.41 -3.62 -9.39
CA MET A 40 -0.33 -4.96 -8.81
C MET A 40 -1.57 -5.33 -8.00
N VAL A 41 -2.10 -4.39 -7.20
CA VAL A 41 -3.34 -4.59 -6.42
C VAL A 41 -4.52 -4.84 -7.36
N ILE A 42 -4.68 -4.04 -8.41
CA ILE A 42 -5.77 -4.20 -9.39
C ILE A 42 -5.67 -5.55 -10.11
N LEU A 43 -4.47 -5.92 -10.59
CA LEU A 43 -4.26 -7.20 -11.26
C LEU A 43 -4.53 -8.39 -10.34
N SER A 44 -4.07 -8.30 -9.09
CA SER A 44 -4.31 -9.35 -8.08
C SER A 44 -5.80 -9.49 -7.78
N LEU A 45 -6.53 -8.38 -7.66
CA LEU A 45 -7.96 -8.38 -7.44
C LEU A 45 -8.72 -9.02 -8.61
N LEU A 46 -8.37 -8.64 -9.85
CA LEU A 46 -8.94 -9.24 -11.06
C LEU A 46 -8.67 -10.74 -11.14
N MET A 47 -7.44 -11.17 -10.85
CA MET A 47 -7.09 -12.59 -10.78
C MET A 47 -7.97 -13.34 -9.78
N LEU A 48 -8.15 -12.81 -8.57
CA LEU A 48 -9.00 -13.45 -7.55
C LEU A 48 -10.46 -13.55 -7.98
N ILE A 49 -10.99 -12.50 -8.63
CA ILE A 49 -12.35 -12.51 -9.17
C ILE A 49 -12.49 -13.60 -10.22
N PHE A 50 -11.62 -13.64 -11.24
CA PHE A 50 -11.69 -14.65 -12.30
C PHE A 50 -11.47 -16.07 -11.77
N LEU A 51 -10.53 -16.25 -10.82
CA LEU A 51 -10.30 -17.53 -10.18
C LEU A 51 -11.55 -18.00 -9.43
N SER A 52 -12.19 -17.12 -8.67
CA SER A 52 -13.42 -17.44 -7.94
C SER A 52 -14.58 -17.81 -8.86
N LEU A 53 -14.71 -17.13 -10.01
CA LEU A 53 -15.70 -17.45 -11.02
C LEU A 53 -15.42 -18.81 -11.66
N GLY A 54 -14.16 -19.10 -11.99
CA GLY A 54 -13.76 -20.41 -12.51
C GLY A 54 -14.07 -21.55 -11.54
N ILE A 55 -13.73 -21.36 -10.26
CA ILE A 55 -14.06 -22.32 -9.19
C ILE A 55 -15.58 -22.49 -9.04
N ALA A 56 -16.33 -21.39 -9.09
CA ALA A 56 -17.79 -21.42 -9.03
C ALA A 56 -18.40 -22.23 -10.19
N VAL A 57 -17.88 -22.10 -11.40
CA VAL A 57 -18.33 -22.88 -12.55
C VAL A 57 -18.05 -24.38 -12.35
N ILE A 58 -16.87 -24.74 -11.84
CA ILE A 58 -16.54 -26.15 -11.53
C ILE A 58 -17.51 -26.72 -10.49
N PHE A 59 -17.83 -25.96 -9.43
CA PHE A 59 -18.82 -26.38 -8.45
C PHE A 59 -20.22 -26.49 -9.03
N ASN A 60 -20.61 -25.57 -9.92
CA ASN A 60 -21.91 -25.63 -10.61
C ASN A 60 -22.07 -26.93 -11.40
N GLU A 61 -21.03 -27.33 -12.15
CA GLU A 61 -21.02 -28.62 -12.86
C GLU A 61 -21.12 -29.80 -11.89
N PHE A 62 -20.35 -29.78 -10.80
CA PHE A 62 -20.35 -30.84 -9.79
C PHE A 62 -21.72 -31.02 -9.09
N PHE A 63 -22.40 -29.91 -8.77
CA PHE A 63 -23.71 -29.92 -8.13
C PHE A 63 -24.88 -30.03 -9.11
N MET A 64 -24.61 -30.18 -10.42
CA MET A 64 -25.64 -30.16 -11.48
C MET A 64 -26.58 -28.96 -11.35
N SER A 65 -26.05 -27.80 -10.97
CA SER A 65 -26.82 -26.59 -10.71
C SER A 65 -26.15 -25.38 -11.30
N ALA A 66 -26.93 -24.46 -11.87
CA ALA A 66 -26.40 -23.26 -12.50
C ALA A 66 -25.93 -22.17 -11.51
N TYR A 67 -26.22 -22.29 -10.21
CA TYR A 67 -26.06 -21.16 -9.27
C TYR A 67 -25.29 -21.46 -7.98
N TRP A 68 -25.28 -22.70 -7.49
CA TRP A 68 -24.74 -23.04 -6.17
C TRP A 68 -23.25 -22.71 -5.99
N GLY A 69 -22.44 -22.90 -7.03
CA GLY A 69 -21.01 -22.55 -7.01
C GLY A 69 -20.77 -21.05 -6.81
N TYR A 70 -21.64 -20.18 -7.34
CA TYR A 70 -21.54 -18.73 -7.10
C TYR A 70 -21.93 -18.36 -5.67
N PHE A 71 -22.92 -19.04 -5.08
CA PHE A 71 -23.26 -18.87 -3.67
C PHE A 71 -22.11 -19.27 -2.74
N ILE A 72 -21.42 -20.38 -3.05
CA ILE A 72 -20.24 -20.83 -2.30
C ILE A 72 -19.10 -19.82 -2.42
N ALA A 73 -18.81 -19.34 -3.64
CA ALA A 73 -17.80 -18.30 -3.84
C ALA A 73 -18.14 -17.01 -3.09
N SER A 74 -19.41 -16.60 -3.09
CA SER A 74 -19.89 -15.43 -2.34
C SER A 74 -19.72 -15.61 -0.82
N ALA A 75 -20.06 -16.78 -0.29
CA ALA A 75 -19.88 -17.10 1.13
C ALA A 75 -18.40 -17.05 1.56
N PHE A 76 -17.49 -17.50 0.69
CA PHE A 76 -16.04 -17.40 0.93
C PHE A 76 -15.58 -15.94 1.04
N PHE A 77 -15.98 -15.07 0.11
CA PHE A 77 -15.64 -13.64 0.19
C PHE A 77 -16.29 -12.95 1.39
N PHE A 78 -17.50 -13.35 1.76
CA PHE A 78 -18.17 -12.83 2.96
C PHE A 78 -17.39 -13.18 4.25
N LEU A 79 -16.91 -14.41 4.37
CA LEU A 79 -16.04 -14.82 5.48
C LEU A 79 -14.72 -14.02 5.51
N MET A 80 -14.11 -13.79 4.35
CA MET A 80 -12.92 -12.93 4.24
C MET A 80 -13.18 -11.51 4.75
N ILE A 81 -14.33 -10.91 4.39
CA ILE A 81 -14.72 -9.58 4.90
C ILE A 81 -14.85 -9.59 6.42
N ILE A 82 -15.52 -10.60 7.00
CA ILE A 82 -15.65 -10.72 8.45
C ILE A 82 -14.28 -10.84 9.12
N MET A 83 -13.37 -11.65 8.55
CA MET A 83 -12.02 -11.82 9.07
C MET A 83 -11.23 -10.49 9.06
N VAL A 84 -11.29 -9.75 7.95
CA VAL A 84 -10.64 -8.43 7.84
C VAL A 84 -11.23 -7.44 8.84
N LEU A 85 -12.55 -7.37 8.98
CA LEU A 85 -13.22 -6.51 9.96
C LEU A 85 -12.83 -6.87 11.40
N TRP A 86 -12.69 -8.16 11.70
CA TRP A 86 -12.27 -8.63 13.01
C TRP A 86 -10.82 -8.24 13.33
N ILE A 87 -9.92 -8.40 12.37
CA ILE A 87 -8.51 -7.97 12.51
C ILE A 87 -8.43 -6.44 12.65
N ALA A 88 -9.15 -5.68 11.83
CA ALA A 88 -9.20 -4.22 11.91
C ALA A 88 -9.72 -3.77 13.28
N ARG A 89 -10.78 -4.41 13.80
CA ARG A 89 -11.34 -4.11 15.13
C ARG A 89 -10.40 -4.51 16.27
N SER A 90 -9.54 -5.51 16.08
CA SER A 90 -8.60 -5.95 17.12
C SER A 90 -7.49 -4.95 17.44
N GLY A 91 -7.37 -3.85 16.67
CA GLY A 91 -6.33 -2.83 16.87
C GLY A 91 -4.91 -3.33 16.56
N LYS A 92 -4.73 -4.61 16.23
CA LYS A 92 -3.42 -5.21 15.93
C LYS A 92 -2.69 -4.51 14.78
N ILE A 93 -3.43 -4.06 13.78
CA ILE A 93 -2.86 -3.30 12.65
C ILE A 93 -2.29 -1.96 13.14
N GLN A 94 -3.00 -1.29 14.04
CA GLN A 94 -2.58 -0.01 14.58
C GLN A 94 -1.34 -0.17 15.48
N ASN A 95 -1.33 -1.17 16.36
CA ASN A 95 -0.18 -1.45 17.23
C ASN A 95 1.06 -1.86 16.43
N TRP A 96 0.89 -2.66 15.37
CA TRP A 96 2.00 -3.06 14.49
C TRP A 96 2.56 -1.87 13.70
N LEU A 97 1.70 -0.97 13.20
CA LEU A 97 2.11 0.27 12.55
C LEU A 97 2.87 1.20 13.51
N GLU A 98 2.40 1.33 14.75
CA GLU A 98 3.08 2.12 15.77
C GLU A 98 4.47 1.57 16.10
N GLU A 99 4.63 0.24 16.27
CA GLU A 99 5.94 -0.39 16.48
C GLU A 99 6.91 -0.15 15.31
N VAL A 100 6.46 -0.31 14.07
CA VAL A 100 7.30 -0.09 12.87
C VAL A 100 7.73 1.37 12.72
N ILE A 101 6.84 2.31 13.05
CA ILE A 101 7.16 3.75 13.00
C ILE A 101 8.17 4.12 14.10
N ILE A 102 8.03 3.55 15.30
CA ILE A 102 8.95 3.78 16.41
C ILE A 102 10.34 3.20 16.08
N GLU A 103 10.41 1.97 15.55
CA GLU A 103 11.67 1.32 15.21
C GLU A 103 12.42 2.07 14.09
N SER A 104 11.71 2.49 13.04
CA SER A 104 12.30 3.28 11.94
C SER A 104 12.77 4.67 12.39
N SER A 105 12.09 5.28 13.36
CA SER A 105 12.49 6.56 13.95
C SER A 105 13.70 6.41 14.89
N TYR A 106 13.77 5.31 15.64
CA TYR A 106 14.88 5.04 16.55
C TYR A 106 16.18 4.77 15.79
N LYS A 107 16.11 3.98 14.71
CA LYS A 107 17.26 3.69 13.84
C LYS A 107 17.86 4.94 13.19
N LYS A 108 17.00 5.92 12.84
CA LYS A 108 17.42 7.18 12.21
C LYS A 108 18.12 8.16 13.17
N ASN A 109 17.92 8.03 14.49
CA ASN A 109 18.53 8.90 15.50
C ASN A 109 19.86 8.36 16.05
N HIS A 110 20.27 7.16 15.65
CA HIS A 110 21.50 6.50 16.10
C HIS A 110 22.50 6.19 14.97
N GLU A 111 22.28 6.73 13.77
CA GLU A 111 23.26 6.85 12.67
C GLU A 111 23.74 8.31 12.56
#